data_AF-A0A0D0A5M2-F1
#
_entry.id   AF-A0A0D0A5M2-F1
#
_cell.length_a   1.000
_cell.length_b   1.000
_cell.length_c   1.000
_cell.angle_alpha   90.00
_cell.angle_beta   90.00
_cell.angle_gamma   90.00
#
_symmetry.space_group_name_H-M   'P 1'
#
loop_
_entity.id
_entity.type
_entity.pdbx_description
1 polymer ?
#
loop_
_entity_poly.entity_id
_entity_poly.type
_entity_poly.pdbx_seq_one_letter_code
_entity_poly.pdbx_strand_id
1 'polypeptide(L)'
;TFVSSTITFHLASRPKMTNIVVDRAAELYGLPDFKLAIMDYLARNHHNLTHMIRGRWQAMLDCQLPFHHIQIWSKLRIQSYSSYDSKTLLPSQGLHVSPSTVNWPL
;
A
#
# COMPACT_ATOMS: atom_id res chain seq x y z
N THR A 1 9.74 5.12 9.58
CA THR A 1 8.95 6.33 9.26
C THR A 1 9.25 6.72 7.85
N PHE A 2 8.24 7.06 7.05
CA PHE A 2 8.39 7.58 5.70
C PHE A 2 7.85 9.01 5.68
N VAL A 3 8.50 9.91 4.94
CA VAL A 3 8.19 11.34 4.95
C VAL A 3 8.12 11.85 3.51
N SER A 4 7.08 12.62 3.21
CA SER A 4 6.98 13.50 2.04
C SER A 4 7.03 14.96 2.49
N SER A 5 6.93 15.91 1.56
CA SER A 5 6.93 17.35 1.87
C SER A 5 5.81 17.78 2.80
N THR A 6 4.68 17.06 2.82
CA THR A 6 3.47 17.46 3.57
C THR A 6 2.91 16.38 4.47
N ILE A 7 3.38 15.12 4.35
CA ILE A 7 2.82 13.97 5.05
C ILE A 7 3.94 13.10 5.62
N THR A 8 3.77 12.68 6.86
CA THR A 8 4.59 11.67 7.52
C THR A 8 3.76 10.43 7.80
N PHE A 9 4.33 9.27 7.45
CA PHE A 9 3.78 7.95 7.68
C PHE A 9 4.60 7.20 8.75
N HIS A 10 3.96 6.85 9.85
CA HIS A 10 4.52 6.09 10.95
C HIS A 10 3.93 4.68 10.96
N LEU A 11 4.73 3.70 10.55
CA LEU A 11 4.39 2.30 10.67
C LEU A 11 4.64 1.80 12.09
N ALA A 12 3.82 0.84 12.54
CA ALA A 12 4.13 0.08 13.74
C ALA A 12 5.50 -0.60 13.60
N SER A 13 6.28 -0.65 14.68
CA SER A 13 7.62 -1.26 14.68
C SER A 13 7.60 -2.72 14.21
N ARG A 14 6.53 -3.45 14.51
CA ARG A 14 6.33 -4.84 14.08
C ARG A 14 5.18 -4.92 13.07
N PRO A 15 5.39 -5.56 11.90
CA PRO A 15 4.30 -5.85 10.99
C PRO A 15 3.31 -6.83 11.65
N LYS A 16 2.05 -6.79 11.20
CA LYS A 16 1.02 -7.75 11.64
C LYS A 16 1.30 -9.14 11.08
N MET A 17 1.82 -9.22 9.86
CA MET A 17 2.23 -10.46 9.21
C MET A 17 3.63 -10.29 8.64
N THR A 18 4.51 -11.20 9.04
CA THR A 18 5.87 -11.32 8.51
C THR A 18 5.93 -12.44 7.51
N ASN A 19 6.64 -12.23 6.40
CA ASN A 19 7.01 -13.29 5.46
C ASN A 19 5.80 -14.05 4.84
N ILE A 20 4.74 -13.32 4.46
CA ILE A 20 3.58 -13.91 3.77
C ILE A 20 3.83 -13.93 2.26
N VAL A 21 3.50 -15.05 1.61
CA VAL A 21 3.59 -15.17 0.14
C VAL A 21 2.63 -14.18 -0.52
N VAL A 22 3.05 -13.52 -1.59
CA VAL A 22 2.24 -12.50 -2.29
C VAL A 22 0.87 -13.05 -2.71
N ASP A 23 0.82 -14.24 -3.32
CA ASP A 23 -0.43 -14.87 -3.75
C ASP A 23 -1.35 -15.17 -2.56
N ARG A 24 -0.77 -15.60 -1.43
CA ARG A 24 -1.53 -15.82 -0.19
C ARG A 24 -2.07 -14.53 0.41
N ALA A 25 -1.32 -13.44 0.31
CA ALA A 25 -1.79 -12.13 0.73
C ALA A 25 -2.93 -11.62 -0.17
N ALA A 26 -2.84 -11.85 -1.49
CA ALA A 26 -3.90 -11.52 -2.45
C ALA A 26 -5.22 -12.21 -2.07
N GLU A 27 -5.19 -13.51 -1.80
CA GLU A 27 -6.35 -14.28 -1.33
C GLU A 27 -6.90 -13.72 -0.01
N LEU A 28 -6.03 -13.52 0.98
CA LEU A 28 -6.42 -13.13 2.32
C LEU A 28 -7.13 -11.77 2.36
N TYR A 29 -6.73 -10.85 1.50
CA TYR A 29 -7.29 -9.50 1.41
C TYR A 29 -8.34 -9.34 0.30
N GLY A 30 -8.62 -10.40 -0.48
CA GLY A 30 -9.56 -10.35 -1.59
C GLY A 30 -9.10 -9.42 -2.72
N LEU A 31 -7.80 -9.39 -3.02
CA LEU A 31 -7.17 -8.53 -4.01
C LEU A 31 -6.64 -9.37 -5.20
N PRO A 32 -7.51 -9.80 -6.14
CA PRO A 32 -7.13 -10.74 -7.20
C PRO A 32 -6.06 -10.20 -8.17
N ASP A 33 -5.95 -8.88 -8.31
CA ASP A 33 -4.96 -8.21 -9.16
C ASP A 33 -3.71 -7.73 -8.39
N PHE A 34 -3.56 -8.10 -7.10
CA PHE A 34 -2.50 -7.58 -6.22
C PHE A 34 -1.09 -7.77 -6.79
N LYS A 35 -0.79 -8.98 -7.29
CA LYS A 35 0.52 -9.30 -7.88
C LYS A 35 0.80 -8.48 -9.14
N LEU A 36 -0.22 -8.34 -10.00
CA LEU A 36 -0.13 -7.54 -11.23
C LEU A 36 0.06 -6.05 -10.90
N ALA A 37 -0.63 -5.55 -9.87
CA ALA A 37 -0.53 -4.16 -9.42
C ALA A 37 0.86 -3.82 -8.87
N ILE A 38 1.45 -4.70 -8.05
CA ILE A 38 2.83 -4.52 -7.57
C ILE A 38 3.80 -4.51 -8.74
N MET A 39 3.63 -5.41 -9.71
CA MET A 39 4.53 -5.46 -10.84
C MET A 39 4.43 -4.21 -11.72
N ASP A 40 3.22 -3.79 -12.09
CA ASP A 40 3.04 -2.58 -12.90
C ASP A 40 3.65 -1.36 -12.20
N TYR A 41 3.51 -1.28 -10.86
CA TYR A 41 4.20 -0.28 -10.06
C TYR A 41 5.73 -0.36 -10.22
N LEU A 42 6.33 -1.54 -10.04
CA LEU A 42 7.78 -1.74 -10.16
C LEU A 42 8.31 -1.41 -11.56
N ALA A 43 7.59 -1.82 -12.61
CA ALA A 43 7.95 -1.54 -13.99
C ALA A 43 7.92 -0.03 -14.27
N ARG A 44 6.86 0.67 -13.85
CA ARG A 44 6.76 2.13 -14.01
C ARG A 44 7.84 2.87 -13.23
N ASN A 45 8.10 2.43 -12.00
CA ASN A 45 9.13 3.02 -11.15
C ASN A 45 10.53 2.85 -11.79
N HIS A 46 10.82 1.69 -12.38
CA HIS A 46 12.07 1.47 -13.11
C HIS A 46 12.23 2.41 -14.31
N HIS A 47 11.13 2.76 -14.98
CA HIS A 47 11.13 3.65 -16.15
C HIS A 47 10.85 5.12 -15.82
N ASN A 48 10.79 5.51 -14.54
CA ASN A 48 10.42 6.86 -14.07
C ASN A 48 9.11 7.40 -14.71
N LEU A 49 8.15 6.51 -14.98
CA LEU A 49 6.88 6.86 -15.61
C LEU A 49 5.86 7.32 -14.57
N THR A 50 5.07 8.33 -14.91
CA THR A 50 3.96 8.80 -14.06
C THR A 50 2.95 7.66 -13.83
N HIS A 51 2.64 7.40 -12.56
CA HIS A 51 1.61 6.43 -12.18
C HIS A 51 0.22 6.94 -12.57
N MET A 52 -0.41 6.33 -13.57
CA MET A 52 -1.79 6.66 -13.95
C MET A 52 -2.76 5.90 -13.05
N ILE A 53 -3.58 6.62 -12.27
CA ILE A 53 -4.53 6.06 -11.29
C ILE A 53 -5.71 5.30 -11.96
N ARG A 54 -5.79 5.30 -13.30
CA ARG A 54 -6.81 4.58 -14.08
C ARG A 54 -6.20 4.09 -15.39
N GLY A 55 -6.09 2.78 -15.56
CA GLY A 55 -5.65 2.15 -16.80
C GLY A 55 -5.72 0.63 -16.73
N ARG A 56 -5.81 -0.04 -17.88
CA ARG A 56 -5.71 -1.50 -17.97
C ARG A 56 -4.29 -1.89 -17.59
N TRP A 57 -4.13 -2.74 -16.57
CA TRP A 57 -2.83 -3.25 -16.14
C TRP A 57 -2.12 -3.90 -17.34
N GLN A 58 -0.97 -3.37 -17.74
CA GLN A 58 -0.18 -3.89 -18.88
C GLN A 58 0.67 -5.10 -18.51
N ALA A 59 0.59 -5.50 -17.24
CA ALA A 59 1.20 -6.67 -16.65
C ALA A 59 0.77 -7.98 -17.37
N MET A 60 1.74 -8.72 -17.91
CA MET A 60 1.51 -10.03 -18.51
C MET A 60 1.21 -11.07 -17.41
N LEU A 61 0.25 -11.97 -17.65
CA LEU A 61 -0.28 -12.93 -16.66
C LEU A 61 0.80 -13.85 -16.03
N ASP A 62 1.93 -14.06 -16.71
CA ASP A 62 3.01 -14.98 -16.29
C ASP A 62 4.24 -14.29 -15.69
N CYS A 63 4.16 -12.99 -15.39
CA CYS A 63 5.33 -12.30 -14.87
C CYS A 63 5.63 -12.62 -13.41
N GLN A 64 6.93 -12.80 -13.12
CA GLN A 64 7.44 -13.07 -11.78
C GLN A 64 7.86 -11.77 -11.10
N LEU A 65 7.47 -11.61 -9.84
CA LEU A 65 8.00 -10.54 -8.99
C LEU A 65 9.45 -10.88 -8.60
N PRO A 66 10.31 -9.88 -8.37
CA PRO A 66 11.68 -10.11 -7.87
C PRO A 66 11.71 -10.63 -6.42
N PHE A 67 10.55 -10.82 -5.80
CA PHE A 67 10.38 -11.38 -4.46
C PHE A 67 9.08 -12.19 -4.38
N HIS A 68 9.05 -13.16 -3.48
CA HIS A 68 7.88 -14.02 -3.25
C HIS A 68 7.12 -13.67 -1.97
N HIS A 69 7.77 -13.01 -1.03
CA HIS A 69 7.25 -12.74 0.31
C HIS A 69 7.21 -11.25 0.60
N ILE A 70 6.18 -10.84 1.35
CA ILE A 70 5.99 -9.46 1.79
C ILE A 70 5.72 -9.40 3.29
N GLN A 71 5.80 -8.18 3.82
CA GLN A 71 5.41 -7.86 5.19
C GLN A 71 4.19 -6.93 5.14
N ILE A 72 3.20 -7.21 5.99
CA ILE A 72 1.95 -6.45 6.01
C ILE A 72 1.79 -5.75 7.36
N TRP A 73 1.64 -4.44 7.31
CA TRP A 73 1.28 -3.61 8.45
C TRP A 73 -0.21 -3.28 8.38
N SER A 74 -0.95 -3.55 9.45
CA SER A 74 -2.37 -3.19 9.56
C SER A 74 -2.60 -1.91 10.35
N LYS A 75 -1.55 -1.36 10.97
CA LYS A 75 -1.59 -0.18 11.82
C LYS A 75 -0.59 0.83 11.28
N LEU A 76 -1.10 1.97 10.86
CA LEU A 76 -0.33 3.09 10.38
C LEU A 76 -0.82 4.35 11.11
N ARG A 77 0.09 5.25 11.46
CA ARG A 77 -0.25 6.61 11.87
C ARG A 77 0.16 7.57 10.77
N ILE A 78 -0.76 8.44 10.39
CA ILE A 78 -0.53 9.49 9.41
C ILE A 78 -0.49 10.81 10.18
N GLN A 79 0.48 11.65 9.84
CA GLN A 79 0.58 13.00 10.36
C GLN A 79 0.85 13.93 9.19
N SER A 80 0.02 14.94 9.01
CA SER A 80 0.12 15.84 7.86
C SER A 80 0.06 17.29 8.30
N TYR A 81 0.55 18.18 7.46
CA TYR A 81 0.29 19.61 7.58
C TYR A 81 -1.06 19.96 6.96
N SER A 82 -1.67 21.04 7.44
CA SER A 82 -2.88 21.60 6.87
C SER A 82 -2.64 22.01 5.41
N SER A 83 -3.59 21.70 4.53
CA SER A 83 -3.57 22.16 3.14
C SER A 83 -3.76 23.67 3.02
N TYR A 84 -4.33 24.31 4.06
CA TYR A 84 -4.59 25.75 4.10
C TYR A 84 -3.44 26.54 4.75
N ASP A 85 -2.69 25.92 5.66
CA ASP A 85 -1.53 26.51 6.31
C ASP A 85 -0.43 25.46 6.52
N SER A 86 0.64 25.58 5.75
CA SER A 86 1.77 24.64 5.75
C SER A 86 2.57 24.65 7.06
N LYS A 87 2.34 25.60 7.96
CA LYS A 87 2.95 25.64 9.29
C LYS A 87 2.10 24.94 10.34
N THR A 88 0.82 24.72 10.06
CA THR A 88 -0.11 24.08 10.99
C THR A 88 -0.05 22.56 10.85
N LEU A 89 0.45 21.90 11.89
CA LEU A 89 0.50 20.45 12.01
C LEU A 89 -0.85 19.90 12.45
N LEU A 90 -1.44 18.98 11.68
CA LEU A 90 -2.70 18.35 12.05
C LEU A 90 -2.47 17.23 13.08
N PRO A 91 -3.48 16.91 13.91
CA PRO A 91 -3.42 15.77 14.82
C PRO A 91 -3.09 14.47 14.08
N SER A 92 -2.26 13.62 14.69
CA SER A 92 -1.94 12.32 14.10
C SER A 92 -3.20 11.43 14.06
N GLN A 93 -3.47 10.87 12.88
CA GLN A 93 -4.60 9.98 12.65
C GLN A 93 -4.11 8.53 12.58
N GLY A 94 -4.74 7.65 13.36
CA GLY A 94 -4.50 6.21 13.28
C GLY A 94 -5.38 5.57 12.22
N LEU A 95 -4.76 4.92 11.24
CA LEU A 95 -5.44 4.07 10.28
C LEU A 95 -5.27 2.59 10.69
N HIS A 96 -6.39 1.90 10.78
CA HIS A 96 -6.43 0.45 10.96
C HIS A 96 -7.03 -0.20 9.72
N VAL A 97 -6.26 -1.06 9.06
CA VAL A 97 -6.70 -1.78 7.86
C VAL A 97 -6.84 -3.26 8.19
N SER A 98 -8.07 -3.76 8.13
CA SER A 98 -8.38 -5.19 8.26
C SER A 98 -8.62 -5.81 6.88
N PRO A 99 -8.39 -7.13 6.72
CA PRO A 99 -8.89 -7.86 5.56
C PRO A 99 -10.40 -7.64 5.36
N SER A 100 -10.87 -7.84 4.13
CA SER A 100 -12.29 -7.89 3.84
C SER A 100 -12.95 -8.94 4.74
N THR A 101 -14.05 -8.55 5.39
CA THR A 101 -14.89 -9.48 6.15
C THR A 101 -16.23 -9.56 5.45
N VAL A 102 -16.87 -10.73 5.50
CA VAL A 102 -18.18 -10.98 4.84
C VAL A 102 -19.27 -10.02 5.35
N ASN A 103 -19.06 -9.36 6.50
CA ASN A 103 -20.05 -8.54 7.19
C ASN A 103 -19.81 -7.03 7.09
N TRP A 104 -19.12 -6.53 6.07
CA TRP A 104 -19.05 -5.07 5.90
C TRP A 104 -20.41 -4.53 5.48
N PRO A 105 -21.06 -3.64 6.27
CA PRO A 105 -22.35 -3.10 5.88
C PRO A 105 -22.19 -2.28 4.59
N LEU A 106 -23.10 -2.54 3.64
CA LEU A 106 -23.27 -1.75 2.42
C LEU A 106 -23.60 -0.30 2.76
#